data_AF-A0A4U6DCX9-F1
#
_entry.id   AF-A0A4U6DCX9-F1
#
_cell.length_a   1.000
_cell.length_b   1.000
_cell.length_c   1.000
_cell.angle_alpha   90.00
_cell.angle_beta   90.00
_cell.angle_gamma   90.00
#
_symmetry.space_group_name_H-M   'P 1'
#
loop_
_entity.id
_entity.type
_entity.pdbx_description
1 polymer ?
#
loop_
_entity_poly.entity_id
_entity_poly.type
_entity_poly.pdbx_seq_one_letter_code
_entity_poly.pdbx_strand_id
1 'polypeptide(L)'
;MKTFLADIIPKIQKFSKKLDDLTILTNHHWVSMGEISVSKTVYIFRTGGVLLLSENGIVSKGAWEYLGNDSILIESGNQTLLLKQAFVDDQIMALKLDGAEGFLFFINESKVGIELNSIQDVFKFLEKKYVETQVAKNSTIGLNTIPMHTESSPKESYDLIFGKHYKIKVSFVDGTEGEIFIGFTSRKYFFVHFTWGKTYCADKNECISRLYMSRKFRQ
;
A
#
# COMPACT_ATOMS: atom_id res chain seq x y z
N MET A 1 8.07 -17.05 -5.19
CA MET A 1 6.92 -16.16 -4.99
C MET A 1 7.22 -14.77 -5.59
N LYS A 2 7.54 -14.71 -6.90
CA LYS A 2 8.19 -13.55 -7.59
C LYS A 2 7.22 -12.59 -8.29
N THR A 3 5.92 -12.87 -8.30
CA THR A 3 4.96 -12.28 -9.25
C THR A 3 4.26 -11.01 -8.74
N PHE A 4 3.97 -10.91 -7.45
CA PHE A 4 3.09 -9.85 -6.92
C PHE A 4 3.62 -8.42 -7.09
N LEU A 5 4.93 -8.22 -6.93
CA LEU A 5 5.53 -6.90 -7.06
C LEU A 5 5.70 -6.49 -8.53
N ALA A 6 6.00 -7.44 -9.41
CA ALA A 6 6.04 -7.19 -10.84
C ALA A 6 4.68 -6.72 -11.40
N ASP A 7 3.57 -7.15 -10.78
CA ASP A 7 2.22 -6.77 -11.20
C ASP A 7 1.78 -5.39 -10.70
N ILE A 8 2.26 -4.93 -9.54
CA ILE A 8 1.86 -3.64 -8.97
C ILE A 8 2.67 -2.47 -9.53
N ILE A 9 3.96 -2.67 -9.81
CA ILE A 9 4.86 -1.61 -10.28
C ILE A 9 4.32 -0.91 -11.54
N PRO A 10 3.89 -1.61 -12.61
CA PRO A 10 3.32 -0.97 -13.79
C PRO A 10 2.08 -0.12 -13.48
N LYS A 11 1.26 -0.54 -12.52
CA LYS A 11 0.02 0.17 -12.13
C LYS A 11 0.30 1.48 -11.39
N ILE A 12 1.39 1.53 -10.64
CA ILE A 12 1.77 2.69 -9.83
C ILE A 12 2.84 3.57 -10.47
N GLN A 13 3.38 3.18 -11.63
CA GLN A 13 4.49 3.86 -12.28
C GLN A 13 4.24 5.35 -12.54
N LYS A 14 2.99 5.73 -12.79
CA LYS A 14 2.57 7.15 -12.96
C LYS A 14 2.80 8.04 -11.73
N PHE A 15 2.97 7.44 -10.54
CA PHE A 15 3.29 8.15 -9.30
C PHE A 15 4.79 8.17 -9.00
N SER A 16 5.60 7.48 -9.81
CA SER A 16 7.04 7.46 -9.62
C SER A 16 7.60 8.84 -9.88
N LYS A 17 8.45 9.29 -8.97
CA LYS A 17 9.38 10.39 -9.20
C LYS A 17 10.53 9.90 -10.09
N LYS A 18 11.37 10.82 -10.54
CA LYS A 18 12.63 10.49 -11.19
C LYS A 18 13.74 10.43 -10.14
N LEU A 19 14.72 9.56 -10.34
CA LEU A 19 15.90 9.41 -9.48
C LEU A 19 17.00 10.44 -9.81
N ASP A 20 16.76 11.33 -10.78
CA ASP A 20 17.63 12.49 -11.04
C ASP A 20 17.72 13.43 -9.83
N ASP A 21 16.66 13.50 -9.01
CA ASP A 21 16.69 14.11 -7.69
C ASP A 21 17.27 13.15 -6.63
N LEU A 22 18.60 13.14 -6.53
CA LEU A 22 19.36 12.33 -5.57
C LEU A 22 19.04 12.66 -4.10
N THR A 23 18.35 13.77 -3.81
CA THR A 23 17.92 14.08 -2.43
C THR A 23 16.86 13.10 -1.94
N ILE A 24 16.09 12.49 -2.85
CA ILE A 24 15.14 11.42 -2.52
C ILE A 24 15.88 10.21 -1.97
N LEU A 25 17.04 9.87 -2.55
CA LEU A 25 17.83 8.69 -2.20
C LEU A 25 18.73 8.94 -0.99
N THR A 26 19.42 10.08 -0.96
CA THR A 26 20.54 10.32 -0.06
C THR A 26 20.13 10.69 1.36
N ASN A 27 20.96 10.28 2.33
CA ASN A 27 20.82 10.57 3.77
C ASN A 27 19.50 10.08 4.39
N HIS A 28 18.86 9.11 3.76
CA HIS A 28 17.68 8.42 4.28
C HIS A 28 18.01 6.99 4.69
N HIS A 29 17.22 6.44 5.61
CA HIS A 29 17.32 5.05 6.05
C HIS A 29 16.40 4.18 5.20
N TRP A 30 16.99 3.42 4.29
CA TRP A 30 16.29 2.55 3.36
C TRP A 30 16.38 1.10 3.80
N VAL A 31 15.28 0.55 4.28
CA VAL A 31 15.21 -0.84 4.73
C VAL A 31 14.96 -1.74 3.53
N SER A 32 15.87 -2.67 3.26
CA SER A 32 15.70 -3.64 2.17
C SER A 32 14.69 -4.72 2.53
N MET A 33 13.75 -4.97 1.62
CA MET A 33 12.74 -6.01 1.70
C MET A 33 13.10 -7.13 0.72
N GLY A 34 13.98 -8.04 1.15
CA GLY A 34 14.31 -9.29 0.43
C GLY A 34 13.48 -10.49 0.92
N GLU A 35 13.66 -11.67 0.31
CA GLU A 35 13.10 -12.93 0.86
C GLU A 35 13.44 -13.00 2.35
N ILE A 36 12.39 -13.03 3.15
CA ILE A 36 12.41 -12.81 4.59
C ILE A 36 13.28 -13.89 5.23
N SER A 37 14.52 -13.56 5.55
CA SER A 37 15.35 -14.35 6.44
C SER A 37 16.13 -13.45 7.41
N VAL A 38 15.60 -13.42 8.63
CA VAL A 38 16.25 -13.22 9.94
C VAL A 38 16.76 -11.82 10.30
N SER A 39 17.26 -10.99 9.39
CA SER A 39 17.85 -9.69 9.78
C SER A 39 17.46 -8.53 8.86
N LYS A 40 17.16 -7.40 9.49
CA LYS A 40 16.80 -6.15 8.82
C LYS A 40 18.08 -5.39 8.45
N THR A 41 18.33 -5.22 7.16
CA THR A 41 19.46 -4.42 6.66
C THR A 41 18.97 -3.03 6.25
N VAL A 42 19.60 -2.00 6.82
CA VAL A 42 19.35 -0.59 6.50
C VAL A 42 20.46 -0.07 5.60
N TYR A 43 20.06 0.48 4.46
CA TYR A 43 20.91 1.10 3.45
C TYR A 43 20.87 2.62 3.63
N ILE A 44 22.03 3.26 3.67
CA ILE A 44 22.15 4.72 3.80
C ILE A 44 23.08 5.22 2.70
N PHE A 45 22.49 5.81 1.67
CA PHE A 45 23.21 6.39 0.53
C PHE A 45 23.74 7.76 0.95
N ARG A 46 25.06 7.92 1.04
CA ARG A 46 25.69 9.20 1.37
C ARG A 46 26.04 9.97 0.11
N THR A 47 25.98 11.30 0.22
CA THR A 47 26.57 12.20 -0.77
C THR A 47 28.06 11.87 -0.92
N GLY A 48 28.55 11.79 -2.16
CA GLY A 48 29.93 11.36 -2.45
C GLY A 48 30.11 9.86 -2.70
N GLY A 49 29.03 9.12 -2.95
CA GLY A 49 29.08 7.74 -3.45
C GLY A 49 29.39 6.67 -2.40
N VAL A 50 29.34 7.00 -1.11
CA VAL A 50 29.52 6.03 -0.03
C VAL A 50 28.18 5.41 0.34
N LEU A 51 28.12 4.08 0.39
CA LEU A 51 26.97 3.33 0.89
C LEU A 51 27.27 2.78 2.29
N LEU A 52 26.39 3.03 3.26
CA LEU A 52 26.47 2.38 4.57
C LEU A 52 25.37 1.31 4.66
N LEU A 53 25.75 0.13 5.14
CA LEU A 53 24.86 -1.00 5.37
C LEU A 53 24.88 -1.30 6.87
N SER A 54 23.74 -1.10 7.54
CA SER A 54 23.59 -1.41 8.97
C SER A 54 22.72 -2.64 9.14
N GLU A 55 23.27 -3.66 9.79
CA GLU A 55 22.57 -4.89 10.14
C GLU A 55 22.75 -5.14 11.63
N ASN A 56 21.65 -5.16 12.39
CA ASN A 56 21.66 -5.30 13.86
C ASN A 56 22.65 -4.35 14.58
N GLY A 57 22.84 -3.13 14.04
CA GLY A 57 23.74 -2.12 14.58
C GLY A 57 25.20 -2.23 14.14
N ILE A 58 25.57 -3.28 13.40
CA ILE A 58 26.90 -3.42 12.78
C ILE A 58 26.88 -2.74 11.42
N VAL A 59 27.81 -1.81 11.20
CA VAL A 59 27.91 -1.04 9.96
C VAL A 59 29.04 -1.54 9.09
N SER A 60 28.73 -1.89 7.84
CA SER A 60 29.69 -2.10 6.77
C SER A 60 29.61 -0.97 5.74
N LYS A 61 30.70 -0.78 4.99
CA LYS A 61 30.82 0.26 3.95
C LYS A 61 30.85 -0.41 2.57
N GLY A 62 30.16 0.20 1.63
CA GLY A 62 30.20 -0.07 0.21
C GLY A 62 30.24 1.23 -0.58
N ALA A 63 29.99 1.14 -1.88
CA ALA A 63 29.90 2.29 -2.76
C ALA A 63 28.59 2.29 -3.55
N TRP A 64 28.18 3.46 -4.02
CA TRP A 64 27.07 3.59 -4.95
C TRP A 64 27.32 4.74 -5.92
N GLU A 65 26.76 4.63 -7.12
CA GLU A 65 26.88 5.66 -8.15
C GLU A 65 25.60 5.74 -8.95
N TYR A 66 25.09 6.96 -9.19
CA TYR A 66 24.03 7.19 -10.15
C TYR A 66 24.65 7.42 -11.54
N LEU A 67 24.36 6.52 -12.47
CA LEU A 67 24.94 6.52 -13.82
C LEU A 67 24.14 7.37 -14.83
N GLY A 68 23.08 8.04 -14.37
CA GLY A 68 22.08 8.64 -15.25
C GLY A 68 21.10 7.62 -15.82
N ASN A 69 20.12 8.09 -16.58
CA ASN A 69 19.09 7.26 -17.21
C ASN A 69 18.45 6.26 -16.24
N ASP A 70 18.10 6.76 -15.06
CA ASP A 70 17.45 5.99 -14.01
C ASP A 70 18.23 4.73 -13.56
N SER A 71 19.55 4.72 -13.81
CA SER A 71 20.43 3.58 -13.50
C SER A 71 21.33 3.90 -12.32
N ILE A 72 21.46 2.95 -11.40
CA ILE A 72 22.27 3.04 -10.20
C ILE A 72 23.15 1.79 -10.07
N LEU A 73 24.40 2.01 -9.71
CA LEU A 73 25.37 0.97 -9.39
C LEU A 73 25.50 0.90 -7.88
N ILE A 74 25.42 -0.31 -7.31
CA ILE A 74 25.62 -0.57 -5.89
C ILE A 74 26.73 -1.59 -5.74
N GLU A 75 27.76 -1.25 -4.98
CA GLU A 75 28.87 -2.13 -4.62
C GLU A 75 28.81 -2.45 -3.13
N SER A 76 28.82 -3.75 -2.82
CA SER A 76 28.87 -4.24 -1.45
C SER A 76 29.68 -5.54 -1.38
N GLY A 77 30.70 -5.56 -0.52
CA GLY A 77 31.63 -6.68 -0.43
C GLY A 77 32.29 -6.96 -1.78
N ASN A 78 32.07 -8.15 -2.33
CA ASN A 78 32.64 -8.58 -3.62
C ASN A 78 31.62 -8.54 -4.77
N GLN A 79 30.47 -7.89 -4.57
CA GLN A 79 29.41 -7.84 -5.57
C GLN A 79 29.12 -6.41 -5.99
N THR A 80 28.96 -6.23 -7.29
CA THR A 80 28.51 -4.99 -7.91
C THR A 80 27.23 -5.26 -8.67
N LEU A 81 26.17 -4.53 -8.35
CA LEU A 81 24.85 -4.67 -8.93
C LEU A 81 24.54 -3.43 -9.78
N LEU A 82 24.22 -3.64 -11.05
CA LEU A 82 23.63 -2.62 -11.90
C LEU A 82 22.12 -2.72 -11.82
N LEU A 83 21.49 -1.64 -11.36
CA LEU A 83 20.07 -1.59 -11.06
C LEU A 83 19.43 -0.44 -11.84
N LYS A 84 18.20 -0.65 -12.32
CA LYS A 84 17.37 0.39 -12.93
C LYS A 84 16.20 0.74 -12.03
N GLN A 85 15.87 2.01 -11.94
CA GLN A 85 14.69 2.48 -11.25
C GLN A 85 13.46 1.86 -11.90
N ALA A 86 12.69 1.12 -11.11
CA ALA A 86 11.37 0.66 -11.50
C ALA A 86 10.29 1.59 -10.93
N PHE A 87 10.49 2.06 -9.70
CA PHE A 87 9.63 3.00 -9.01
C PHE A 87 10.39 3.72 -7.91
N VAL A 88 10.15 5.03 -7.72
CA VAL A 88 10.65 5.76 -6.55
C VAL A 88 9.64 6.80 -6.09
N ASP A 89 9.43 6.90 -4.79
CA ASP A 89 8.76 8.02 -4.15
C ASP A 89 9.54 8.41 -2.86
N ASP A 90 8.93 9.21 -2.00
CA ASP A 90 9.54 9.63 -0.74
C ASP A 90 9.64 8.53 0.33
N GLN A 91 8.80 7.50 0.27
CA GLN A 91 8.60 6.40 1.20
C GLN A 91 9.10 5.04 0.70
N ILE A 92 9.12 4.78 -0.61
CA ILE A 92 9.35 3.48 -1.25
C ILE A 92 10.24 3.65 -2.47
N MET A 93 11.11 2.68 -2.67
CA MET A 93 11.96 2.55 -3.84
C MET A 93 12.00 1.11 -4.31
N ALA A 94 11.83 0.90 -5.60
CA ALA A 94 11.95 -0.39 -6.26
C ALA A 94 12.99 -0.28 -7.37
N LEU A 95 14.04 -1.08 -7.26
CA LEU A 95 15.15 -1.13 -8.20
C LEU A 95 15.18 -2.51 -8.87
N LYS A 96 15.08 -2.56 -10.19
CA LYS A 96 15.16 -3.78 -10.98
C LYS A 96 16.62 -4.11 -11.29
N LEU A 97 17.04 -5.35 -11.11
CA LEU A 97 18.36 -5.82 -11.55
C LEU A 97 18.42 -5.83 -13.08
N ASP A 98 19.44 -5.18 -13.65
CA ASP A 98 19.58 -5.12 -15.10
C ASP A 98 19.80 -6.53 -15.68
N GLY A 99 19.08 -6.86 -16.74
CA GLY A 99 19.12 -8.19 -17.35
C GLY A 99 18.42 -9.32 -16.58
N ALA A 100 17.76 -9.05 -15.44
CA ALA A 100 17.03 -10.05 -14.66
C ALA A 100 15.62 -9.60 -14.25
N GLU A 101 14.78 -10.54 -13.83
CA GLU A 101 13.43 -10.25 -13.31
C GLU A 101 13.42 -9.93 -11.81
N GLY A 102 14.59 -9.89 -11.17
CA GLY A 102 14.72 -9.58 -9.74
C GLY A 102 14.56 -8.09 -9.45
N PHE A 103 13.92 -7.78 -8.33
CA PHE A 103 13.79 -6.43 -7.81
C PHE A 103 14.33 -6.36 -6.38
N LEU A 104 15.00 -5.26 -6.06
CA LEU A 104 15.30 -4.82 -4.71
C LEU A 104 14.26 -3.78 -4.31
N PHE A 105 13.58 -4.03 -3.20
CA PHE A 105 12.59 -3.12 -2.63
C PHE A 105 13.13 -2.49 -1.37
N PHE A 106 12.96 -1.18 -1.25
CA PHE A 106 13.38 -0.41 -0.11
C PHE A 106 12.24 0.42 0.45
N ILE A 107 12.23 0.55 1.77
CA ILE A 107 11.26 1.37 2.51
C ILE A 107 11.97 2.38 3.38
N ASN A 108 11.49 3.62 3.35
CA ASN A 108 11.87 4.65 4.27
C ASN A 108 10.92 4.67 5.48
N GLU A 109 11.24 3.87 6.50
CA GLU A 109 10.38 3.71 7.69
C GLU A 109 10.10 5.03 8.41
N SER A 110 11.06 5.96 8.39
CA SER A 110 10.89 7.27 9.05
C SER A 110 9.69 8.06 8.51
N LYS A 111 9.24 7.76 7.28
CA LYS A 111 8.10 8.41 6.65
C LYS A 111 6.86 7.55 6.58
N VAL A 112 6.98 6.22 6.70
CA VAL A 112 5.85 5.30 6.55
C VAL A 112 5.00 5.23 7.82
N GLY A 113 5.59 5.42 9.01
CA GLY A 113 4.85 5.51 10.29
C GLY A 113 4.17 4.20 10.73
N ILE A 114 4.37 3.11 9.98
CA ILE A 114 3.92 1.76 10.28
C ILE A 114 5.07 0.79 10.01
N GLU A 115 5.15 -0.30 10.78
CA GLU A 115 6.13 -1.36 10.53
C GLU A 115 5.69 -2.20 9.32
N LEU A 116 6.56 -2.30 8.32
CA LEU A 116 6.36 -3.12 7.13
C LEU A 116 7.36 -4.28 7.21
N ASN A 117 6.94 -5.38 7.83
CA ASN A 117 7.82 -6.50 8.17
C ASN A 117 7.82 -7.62 7.12
N SER A 118 6.92 -7.56 6.13
CA SER A 118 6.84 -8.55 5.04
C SER A 118 6.59 -7.90 3.68
N ILE A 119 6.96 -8.62 2.61
CA ILE A 119 6.65 -8.23 1.22
C ILE A 119 5.14 -8.03 1.02
N GLN A 120 4.30 -8.81 1.70
CA GLN A 120 2.85 -8.69 1.67
C GLN A 120 2.36 -7.38 2.30
N ASP A 121 3.01 -6.91 3.36
CA ASP A 121 2.67 -5.63 3.99
C ASP A 121 3.02 -4.47 3.07
N VAL A 122 4.17 -4.55 2.39
CA VAL A 122 4.55 -3.59 1.34
C VAL A 122 3.52 -3.55 0.23
N PHE A 123 3.10 -4.72 -0.26
CA PHE A 123 2.10 -4.83 -1.31
C PHE A 123 0.77 -4.19 -0.89
N LYS A 124 0.24 -4.54 0.29
CA LYS A 124 -0.99 -3.96 0.83
C LYS A 124 -0.89 -2.45 1.01
N PHE A 125 0.27 -1.97 1.47
CA PHE A 125 0.51 -0.54 1.62
C PHE A 125 0.48 0.17 0.27
N LEU A 126 1.17 -0.37 -0.73
CA LEU A 126 1.18 0.18 -2.09
C LEU A 126 -0.20 0.16 -2.73
N GLU A 127 -0.94 -0.94 -2.58
CA GLU A 127 -2.30 -1.09 -3.08
C GLU A 127 -3.22 -0.04 -2.44
N LYS A 128 -3.19 0.09 -1.12
CA LYS A 128 -3.96 1.13 -0.41
C LYS A 128 -3.57 2.54 -0.83
N LYS A 129 -2.27 2.85 -0.84
CA LYS A 129 -1.75 4.20 -1.13
C LYS A 129 -2.05 4.62 -2.57
N TYR A 130 -1.85 3.73 -3.53
CA TYR A 130 -1.82 4.09 -4.95
C TYR A 130 -2.95 3.54 -5.80
N VAL A 131 -3.57 2.43 -5.39
CA VAL A 131 -4.64 1.76 -6.16
C VAL A 131 -6.00 2.05 -5.56
N GLU A 132 -6.20 1.86 -4.25
CA GLU A 132 -7.48 2.15 -3.58
C GLU A 132 -7.77 3.66 -3.52
N THR A 133 -6.73 4.50 -3.34
CA THR A 133 -6.89 5.96 -3.41
C THR A 133 -7.33 6.44 -4.81
N GLN A 134 -7.10 5.66 -5.87
CA GLN A 134 -7.61 5.96 -7.22
C GLN A 134 -9.08 5.59 -7.38
N VAL A 135 -9.60 4.62 -6.61
CA VAL A 135 -11.05 4.36 -6.56
C VAL A 135 -11.74 5.57 -5.91
N ALA A 136 -11.14 6.21 -4.90
CA ALA A 136 -11.70 7.42 -4.29
C ALA A 136 -11.53 8.69 -5.15
N LYS A 137 -10.47 8.81 -5.98
CA LYS A 137 -10.18 10.01 -6.77
C LYS A 137 -10.60 9.95 -8.25
N ASN A 138 -10.80 8.75 -8.83
CA ASN A 138 -11.43 8.58 -10.15
C ASN A 138 -12.95 8.35 -10.06
N SER A 139 -13.52 8.41 -8.85
CA SER A 139 -14.97 8.40 -8.62
C SER A 139 -15.69 9.69 -9.04
N THR A 140 -15.03 10.60 -9.76
CA THR A 140 -15.72 11.62 -10.56
C THR A 140 -16.00 11.19 -12.00
N ILE A 141 -15.60 9.97 -12.41
CA ILE A 141 -16.05 9.38 -13.68
C ILE A 141 -16.50 7.93 -13.41
N GLY A 142 -17.76 7.79 -12.99
CA GLY A 142 -18.46 6.50 -12.96
C GLY A 142 -19.16 6.08 -11.65
N LEU A 143 -19.67 7.01 -10.83
CA LEU A 143 -20.49 6.68 -9.64
C LEU A 143 -21.98 6.96 -9.87
N ASN A 144 -22.52 6.53 -11.02
CA ASN A 144 -23.94 6.74 -11.33
C ASN A 144 -24.80 5.47 -11.25
N THR A 145 -24.22 4.31 -10.92
CA THR A 145 -25.03 3.09 -10.72
C THR A 145 -24.75 2.50 -9.36
N ILE A 146 -25.62 2.84 -8.40
CA ILE A 146 -25.73 2.11 -7.14
C ILE A 146 -25.97 0.64 -7.51
N PRO A 147 -25.19 -0.32 -7.01
CA PRO A 147 -25.39 -1.72 -7.33
C PRO A 147 -26.84 -2.10 -7.01
N MET A 148 -27.50 -2.82 -7.92
CA MET A 148 -28.90 -3.16 -7.78
C MET A 148 -29.07 -4.05 -6.53
N HIS A 149 -29.91 -3.61 -5.60
CA HIS A 149 -30.05 -4.21 -4.28
C HIS A 149 -31.47 -4.06 -3.74
N THR A 150 -31.82 -4.89 -2.76
CA THR A 150 -32.96 -4.69 -1.88
C THR A 150 -32.45 -4.38 -0.48
N GLU A 151 -33.12 -3.47 0.22
CA GLU A 151 -32.77 -3.08 1.59
C GLU A 151 -33.96 -3.20 2.53
N SER A 152 -33.71 -3.58 3.78
CA SER A 152 -34.72 -3.55 4.83
C SER A 152 -34.89 -2.14 5.39
N SER A 153 -36.08 -1.78 5.89
CA SER A 153 -36.23 -0.56 6.69
C SER A 153 -35.27 -0.56 7.90
N PRO A 154 -34.72 0.61 8.30
CA PRO A 154 -33.80 0.70 9.43
C PRO A 154 -34.46 0.17 10.71
N LYS A 155 -33.84 -0.82 11.36
CA LYS A 155 -34.29 -1.36 12.64
C LYS A 155 -33.36 -0.91 13.76
N GLU A 156 -33.93 -0.36 14.81
CA GLU A 156 -33.17 -0.05 16.04
C GLU A 156 -32.60 -1.34 16.64
N SER A 157 -31.34 -1.29 17.06
CA SER A 157 -30.62 -2.40 17.65
C SER A 157 -29.59 -1.89 18.66
N TYR A 158 -29.07 -2.82 19.45
CA TYR A 158 -28.04 -2.57 20.44
C TYR A 158 -27.06 -3.73 20.45
N ASP A 159 -25.77 -3.42 20.44
CA ASP A 159 -24.71 -4.39 20.71
C ASP A 159 -23.59 -3.75 21.55
N LEU A 160 -22.75 -4.60 22.13
CA LEU A 160 -21.68 -4.19 23.06
C LEU A 160 -20.55 -3.39 22.38
N ILE A 161 -20.40 -3.48 21.06
CA ILE A 161 -19.31 -2.87 20.28
C ILE A 161 -19.73 -1.50 19.75
N PHE A 162 -20.97 -1.36 19.28
CA PHE A 162 -21.48 -0.14 18.65
C PHE A 162 -22.48 0.63 19.52
N GLY A 163 -22.89 0.06 20.65
CA GLY A 163 -23.95 0.60 21.48
C GLY A 163 -25.28 0.64 20.71
N LYS A 164 -26.11 1.62 21.03
CA LYS A 164 -27.38 1.83 20.33
C LYS A 164 -27.14 2.30 18.90
N HIS A 165 -27.78 1.66 17.93
CA HIS A 165 -27.62 1.97 16.50
C HIS A 165 -28.86 1.52 15.69
N TYR A 166 -28.94 1.90 14.42
CA TYR A 166 -29.89 1.32 13.48
C TYR A 166 -29.16 0.40 12.51
N LYS A 167 -29.84 -0.65 12.08
CA LYS A 167 -29.32 -1.69 11.20
C LYS A 167 -30.18 -1.81 9.95
N ILE A 168 -29.54 -1.88 8.80
CA ILE A 168 -30.16 -2.10 7.49
C ILE A 168 -29.48 -3.31 6.87
N LYS A 169 -30.27 -4.34 6.54
CA LYS A 169 -29.81 -5.47 5.73
C LYS A 169 -29.89 -5.09 4.26
N VAL A 170 -28.88 -5.48 3.50
CA VAL A 170 -28.76 -5.22 2.07
C VAL A 170 -28.47 -6.53 1.37
N SER A 171 -29.30 -6.90 0.40
CA SER A 171 -29.12 -8.08 -0.46
C SER A 171 -28.93 -7.62 -1.91
N PHE A 172 -27.86 -8.06 -2.54
CA PHE A 172 -27.49 -7.70 -3.91
C PHE A 172 -27.99 -8.77 -4.89
N VAL A 173 -28.21 -8.38 -6.16
CA VAL A 173 -28.75 -9.29 -7.19
C VAL A 173 -27.86 -10.52 -7.45
N ASP A 174 -26.55 -10.41 -7.21
CA ASP A 174 -25.61 -11.53 -7.35
C ASP A 174 -25.62 -12.51 -6.16
N GLY A 175 -26.56 -12.36 -5.23
CA GLY A 175 -26.71 -13.19 -4.04
C GLY A 175 -25.80 -12.78 -2.89
N THR A 176 -24.97 -11.76 -3.06
CA THR A 176 -24.16 -11.21 -1.97
C THR A 176 -25.07 -10.50 -0.96
N GLU A 177 -24.80 -10.68 0.33
CA GLU A 177 -25.53 -10.00 1.40
C GLU A 177 -24.59 -9.28 2.36
N GLY A 178 -25.12 -8.25 3.00
CA GLY A 178 -24.40 -7.54 4.05
C GLY A 178 -25.28 -6.61 4.86
N GLU A 179 -24.63 -5.90 5.78
CA GLU A 179 -25.30 -5.05 6.74
C GLU A 179 -24.58 -3.71 6.82
N ILE A 180 -25.37 -2.64 6.76
CA ILE A 180 -24.91 -1.28 7.07
C ILE A 180 -25.62 -0.79 8.33
N PHE A 181 -24.98 0.15 9.00
CA PHE A 181 -25.38 0.63 10.31
C PHE A 181 -25.45 2.16 10.34
N ILE A 182 -26.29 2.70 11.21
CA ILE A 182 -26.43 4.13 11.47
C ILE A 182 -26.21 4.35 12.96
N GLY A 183 -25.25 5.21 13.33
CA GLY A 183 -25.05 5.57 14.73
C GLY A 183 -26.28 6.26 15.30
N PHE A 184 -26.72 5.87 16.50
CA PHE A 184 -27.95 6.42 17.09
C PHE A 184 -27.86 7.94 17.33
N THR A 185 -26.76 8.39 17.94
CA THR A 185 -26.51 9.82 18.21
C THR A 185 -25.88 10.54 17.02
N SER A 186 -24.88 9.92 16.37
CA SER A 186 -24.11 10.58 15.31
C SER A 186 -24.84 10.66 13.97
N ARG A 187 -25.86 9.81 13.76
CA ARG A 187 -26.58 9.63 12.49
C ARG A 187 -25.68 9.30 11.29
N LYS A 188 -24.42 8.95 11.52
CA LYS A 188 -23.44 8.59 10.48
C LYS A 188 -23.63 7.14 10.05
N TYR A 189 -23.52 6.91 8.75
CA TYR A 189 -23.53 5.58 8.15
C TYR A 189 -22.16 4.91 8.31
N PHE A 190 -22.15 3.62 8.61
CA PHE A 190 -20.94 2.80 8.65
C PHE A 190 -21.24 1.34 8.31
N PHE A 191 -20.22 0.60 7.93
CA PHE A 191 -20.28 -0.86 7.82
C PHE A 191 -19.06 -1.49 8.51
N VAL A 192 -19.13 -2.80 8.77
CA VAL A 192 -18.03 -3.52 9.39
C VAL A 192 -17.26 -4.28 8.31
N HIS A 193 -16.04 -3.81 8.04
CA HIS A 193 -15.10 -4.51 7.19
C HIS A 193 -14.38 -5.59 8.00
N PHE A 194 -14.14 -6.76 7.39
CA PHE A 194 -13.49 -7.87 8.09
C PHE A 194 -12.05 -7.54 8.53
N THR A 195 -11.31 -6.77 7.73
CA THR A 195 -9.91 -6.44 8.02
C THR A 195 -9.71 -5.08 8.70
N TRP A 196 -10.63 -4.13 8.48
CA TRP A 196 -10.48 -2.74 8.94
C TRP A 196 -11.46 -2.36 10.05
N GLY A 197 -12.37 -3.27 10.41
CA GLY A 197 -13.40 -3.01 11.39
C GLY A 197 -14.37 -1.93 10.91
N LYS A 198 -14.78 -1.07 11.84
CA LYS A 198 -15.83 -0.06 11.61
C LYS A 198 -15.37 1.02 10.62
N THR A 199 -16.02 1.09 9.46
CA THR A 199 -15.70 2.04 8.38
C THR A 199 -16.88 2.98 8.14
N TYR A 200 -16.66 4.29 8.28
CA TYR A 200 -17.70 5.31 8.07
C TYR A 200 -17.83 5.71 6.60
N CYS A 201 -19.03 6.15 6.23
CA CYS A 201 -19.40 6.61 4.89
C CYS A 201 -19.97 8.03 4.97
N ALA A 202 -19.84 8.80 3.89
CA ALA A 202 -20.46 10.11 3.75
C ALA A 202 -21.99 10.00 3.68
N ASP A 203 -22.50 9.00 2.97
CA ASP A 203 -23.92 8.71 2.87
C ASP A 203 -24.24 7.21 2.78
N LYS A 204 -25.55 6.89 2.73
CA LYS A 204 -26.04 5.52 2.67
C LYS A 204 -25.60 4.80 1.39
N ASN A 205 -25.67 5.46 0.24
CA ASN A 205 -25.38 4.86 -1.07
C ASN A 205 -23.89 4.54 -1.20
N GLU A 206 -23.03 5.41 -0.68
CA GLU A 206 -21.61 5.14 -0.57
C GLU A 206 -21.35 3.90 0.31
N CYS A 207 -22.06 3.79 1.44
CA CYS A 207 -21.94 2.63 2.33
C CYS A 207 -22.37 1.32 1.66
N ILE A 208 -23.47 1.33 0.91
CA ILE A 208 -23.94 0.18 0.14
C ILE A 208 -22.92 -0.22 -0.94
N SER A 209 -22.39 0.77 -1.66
CA SER A 209 -21.42 0.53 -2.74
C SER A 209 -20.10 -0.02 -2.21
N ARG A 210 -19.58 0.55 -1.12
CA ARG A 210 -18.33 0.09 -0.48
C ARG A 210 -18.50 -1.28 0.17
N LEU A 211 -19.67 -1.54 0.79
CA LEU A 211 -20.01 -2.86 1.31
C LEU A 211 -20.01 -3.90 0.19
N TYR A 212 -20.67 -3.63 -0.93
CA TYR A 212 -20.72 -4.52 -2.09
C TYR A 212 -19.32 -4.88 -2.59
N MET A 213 -18.47 -3.87 -2.82
CA MET A 213 -17.09 -4.06 -3.25
C MET A 213 -16.31 -4.92 -2.26
N SER A 214 -16.42 -4.64 -0.96
CA SER A 214 -15.71 -5.43 0.07
C SER A 214 -16.10 -6.91 0.12
N ARG A 215 -17.30 -7.26 -0.35
CA ARG A 215 -17.80 -8.63 -0.35
C ARG A 215 -17.48 -9.36 -1.65
N LYS A 216 -17.43 -8.65 -2.77
CA LYS A 216 -17.12 -9.20 -4.10
C LYS A 216 -15.66 -9.68 -4.23
N PHE A 217 -14.70 -8.96 -3.65
CA PHE A 217 -13.28 -9.35 -3.68
C PHE A 217 -12.92 -10.49 -2.71
N ARG A 218 -13.93 -11.17 -2.14
CA ARG A 218 -13.77 -12.27 -1.19
C ARG A 218 -14.20 -13.63 -1.75
N GLN A 219 -14.84 -13.67 -2.92
CA GLN A 219 -15.12 -14.88 -3.70
C GLN A 219 -14.04 -15.08 -4.76
#